data_AF-A0A9E2QFQ0-F1
#
_entry.id   AF-A0A9E2QFQ0-F1
#
_cell.length_a   1.000
_cell.length_b   1.000
_cell.length_c   1.000
_cell.angle_alpha   90.00
_cell.angle_beta   90.00
_cell.angle_gamma   90.00
#
_symmetry.space_group_name_H-M   'P 1'
#
loop_
_entity.id
_entity.type
_entity.pdbx_description
1 polymer ?
#
loop_
_entity_poly.entity_id
_entity_poly.type
_entity_poly.pdbx_seq_one_letter_code
_entity_poly.pdbx_strand_id
1 'polypeptide(L)'
;MKWKITCLLLFFALLFYGCSKPIIRKMEVTAYCGCGECCGWERGRWKYLKLNFWNRYVSAGKRKGRPYTGHTASGTKPHEPTPGLFSIDSLIHPWMIPIRIIFFPWLLLSKDGTIAADTIYYPFDTRLYIPGYGYGAVEDRGGAIKGIDRLDAFYNSHQKALNWGRKRIDVQILK
;
A
#
# COMPACT_ATOMS: atom_id res chain seq x y z
N MET A 1 -28.84 -40.85 26.24
CA MET A 1 -28.28 -39.48 26.40
C MET A 1 -26.79 -39.33 26.03
N LYS A 2 -25.99 -40.40 25.89
CA LYS A 2 -24.54 -40.28 25.57
C LYS A 2 -24.21 -39.87 24.12
N TRP A 3 -25.07 -40.19 23.14
CA TRP A 3 -24.83 -39.93 21.71
C TRP A 3 -25.02 -38.46 21.27
N LYS A 4 -25.84 -37.69 21.98
CA LYS A 4 -26.07 -36.27 21.65
C LYS A 4 -24.87 -35.38 22.00
N ILE A 5 -24.09 -35.77 23.00
CA ILE A 5 -22.94 -34.98 23.51
C ILE A 5 -21.71 -35.20 22.62
N THR A 6 -21.46 -36.43 22.16
CA THR A 6 -20.35 -36.74 21.24
C THR A 6 -20.51 -36.08 19.87
N CYS A 7 -21.75 -35.98 19.37
CA CYS A 7 -22.02 -35.31 18.10
C CYS A 7 -21.79 -33.78 18.19
N LEU A 8 -22.11 -33.17 19.34
CA LEU A 8 -21.89 -31.74 19.59
C LEU A 8 -20.40 -31.39 19.68
N LEU A 9 -19.58 -32.25 20.29
CA LEU A 9 -18.13 -32.07 20.42
C LEU A 9 -17.39 -32.23 19.08
N LEU A 10 -17.83 -33.15 18.22
CA LEU A 10 -17.32 -33.31 16.86
C LEU A 10 -17.68 -32.11 15.96
N PHE A 11 -18.86 -31.52 16.14
CA PHE A 11 -19.29 -30.32 15.42
C PHE A 11 -18.49 -29.08 15.85
N PHE A 12 -18.17 -28.95 17.13
CA PHE A 12 -17.34 -27.85 17.65
C PHE A 12 -15.88 -27.96 17.19
N ALA A 13 -15.35 -29.18 17.06
CA ALA A 13 -14.00 -29.39 16.54
C ALA A 13 -13.86 -28.95 15.07
N LEU A 14 -14.87 -29.17 14.23
CA LEU A 14 -14.85 -28.78 12.81
C LEU A 14 -14.82 -27.25 12.58
N LEU A 15 -15.26 -26.45 13.56
CA LEU A 15 -15.26 -24.99 13.45
C LEU A 15 -13.86 -24.35 13.54
N PHE A 16 -12.85 -25.07 14.06
CA PHE A 16 -11.52 -24.52 14.30
C PHE A 16 -10.42 -25.03 13.33
N TYR A 17 -10.71 -25.97 12.43
CA TYR A 17 -9.71 -26.53 11.50
C TYR A 17 -9.55 -25.80 10.17
N GLY A 18 -10.33 -24.75 9.92
CA GLY A 18 -10.35 -24.02 8.64
C GLY A 18 -9.34 -22.88 8.49
N CYS A 19 -8.24 -22.85 9.24
CA CYS A 19 -7.27 -21.75 9.12
C CYS A 19 -6.39 -21.94 7.87
N SER A 20 -6.80 -21.33 6.74
CA SER A 20 -5.97 -21.24 5.54
C SER A 20 -4.63 -20.58 5.89
N LYS A 21 -3.52 -21.26 5.62
CA LYS A 21 -2.20 -20.71 5.93
C LYS A 21 -1.96 -19.45 5.11
N PRO A 22 -1.49 -18.35 5.73
CA PRO A 22 -1.15 -17.15 4.98
C PRO A 22 -0.01 -17.45 4.00
N ILE A 23 -0.14 -16.97 2.77
CA ILE A 23 0.87 -17.15 1.73
C ILE A 23 1.98 -16.13 1.99
N ILE A 24 3.11 -16.59 2.51
CA ILE A 24 4.29 -15.75 2.76
C ILE A 24 5.28 -15.95 1.63
N ARG A 25 5.85 -14.85 1.10
CA ARG A 25 6.90 -14.90 0.08
C ARG A 25 7.99 -13.87 0.36
N LYS A 26 9.23 -14.24 0.07
CA LYS A 26 10.40 -13.39 0.26
C LYS A 26 10.63 -12.45 -0.92
N MET A 27 10.17 -11.22 -0.81
CA MET A 27 10.18 -10.23 -1.88
C MET A 27 11.21 -9.12 -1.64
N GLU A 28 11.74 -8.54 -2.72
CA GLU A 28 12.44 -7.26 -2.66
C GLU A 28 11.43 -6.12 -2.69
N VAL A 29 11.40 -5.37 -1.59
CA VAL A 29 10.49 -4.23 -1.39
C VAL A 29 11.34 -2.95 -1.40
N THR A 30 11.10 -2.11 -2.39
CA THR A 30 11.62 -0.74 -2.43
C THR A 30 10.55 0.25 -1.98
N ALA A 31 10.91 1.53 -1.93
CA ALA A 31 9.96 2.60 -1.68
C ALA A 31 10.06 3.70 -2.74
N TYR A 32 8.92 4.35 -3.00
CA TYR A 32 8.82 5.48 -3.92
C TYR A 32 7.95 6.60 -3.35
N CYS A 33 8.08 7.80 -3.92
CA CYS A 33 7.24 8.96 -3.61
C CYS A 33 6.62 9.58 -4.85
N GLY A 34 5.65 10.48 -4.66
CA GLY A 34 5.04 11.29 -5.73
C GLY A 34 5.95 12.38 -6.33
N CYS A 35 7.23 12.34 -6.01
CA CYS A 35 8.28 13.27 -6.45
C CYS A 35 8.66 13.04 -7.92
N GLY A 36 9.28 14.05 -8.55
CA GLY A 36 9.64 14.01 -9.98
C GLY A 36 10.65 12.93 -10.33
N GLU A 37 11.58 12.64 -9.40
CA GLU A 37 12.62 11.63 -9.57
C GLU A 37 12.06 10.20 -9.56
N CYS A 38 11.21 9.86 -8.56
CA CYS A 38 10.62 8.52 -8.49
C CYS A 38 9.54 8.29 -9.55
N CYS A 39 8.73 9.30 -9.85
CA CYS A 39 7.60 9.15 -10.78
C CYS A 39 7.90 9.59 -12.23
N GLY A 40 9.12 10.07 -12.52
CA GLY A 40 9.51 10.46 -13.87
C GLY A 40 8.69 11.63 -14.43
N TRP A 41 8.61 12.74 -13.70
CA TRP A 41 7.97 13.98 -14.17
C TRP A 41 8.81 15.22 -13.85
N GLU A 42 8.67 16.25 -14.67
CA GLU A 42 9.37 17.54 -14.55
C GLU A 42 8.38 18.71 -14.49
N ARG A 43 8.78 19.82 -13.85
CA ARG A 43 8.02 21.07 -13.86
C ARG A 43 8.36 21.92 -15.07
N GLY A 44 7.34 22.56 -15.63
CA GLY A 44 7.46 23.45 -16.77
C GLY A 44 7.90 22.74 -18.04
N ARG A 45 7.67 23.38 -19.19
CA ARG A 45 8.04 22.86 -20.50
C ARG A 45 8.98 23.84 -21.21
N TRP A 46 10.01 23.31 -21.87
CA TRP A 46 10.97 24.12 -22.63
C TRP A 46 10.33 24.91 -23.77
N LYS A 47 9.18 24.47 -24.29
CA LYS A 47 8.35 25.25 -25.24
C LYS A 47 8.00 26.65 -24.71
N TYR A 48 7.89 26.82 -23.40
CA TYR A 48 7.59 28.09 -22.73
C TYR A 48 8.77 28.60 -21.91
N LEU A 49 10.00 28.20 -22.25
CA LEU A 49 11.21 28.56 -21.49
C LEU A 49 11.09 28.23 -19.99
N LYS A 50 10.35 27.16 -19.64
CA LYS A 50 10.03 26.75 -18.25
C LYS A 50 9.24 27.77 -17.42
N LEU A 51 8.72 28.85 -18.02
CA LEU A 51 7.92 29.88 -17.32
C LEU A 51 6.56 29.35 -16.81
N ASN A 52 6.09 28.21 -17.32
CA ASN A 52 4.88 27.54 -16.86
C ASN A 52 5.15 26.55 -15.70
N PHE A 53 5.91 26.97 -14.69
CA PHE A 53 6.43 26.12 -13.63
C PHE A 53 5.36 25.48 -12.70
N TRP A 54 4.12 25.98 -12.72
CA TRP A 54 2.96 25.39 -12.03
C TRP A 54 2.54 24.04 -12.62
N ASN A 55 2.86 23.79 -13.89
CA ASN A 55 2.45 22.59 -14.61
C ASN A 55 3.51 21.48 -14.53
N ARG A 56 3.04 20.25 -14.33
CA ARG A 56 3.88 19.04 -14.31
C ARG A 56 3.69 18.23 -15.59
N TYR A 57 4.78 17.71 -16.14
CA TYR A 57 4.79 16.92 -17.37
C TYR A 57 5.60 15.64 -17.19
N VAL A 58 5.15 14.55 -17.82
CA VAL A 58 5.89 13.28 -17.84
C VAL A 58 7.23 13.47 -18.55
N SER A 59 8.34 13.12 -17.90
CA SER A 59 9.70 13.32 -18.43
C SER A 59 10.19 12.16 -19.31
N ALA A 60 9.68 10.95 -19.08
CA ALA A 60 10.15 9.73 -19.74
C ALA A 60 9.02 8.75 -20.11
N GLY A 61 9.33 7.80 -21.02
CA GLY A 61 8.42 6.74 -21.45
C GLY A 61 7.40 7.16 -22.52
N LYS A 62 6.42 6.29 -22.78
CA LYS A 62 5.47 6.43 -23.91
C LYS A 62 4.60 7.70 -23.83
N ARG A 63 4.41 8.25 -22.63
CA ARG A 63 3.57 9.44 -22.38
C ARG A 63 4.37 10.74 -22.23
N LYS A 64 5.67 10.75 -22.58
CA LYS A 64 6.55 11.91 -22.44
C LYS A 64 5.91 13.19 -23.01
N GLY A 65 5.97 14.28 -22.23
CA GLY A 65 5.42 15.58 -22.59
C GLY A 65 3.92 15.78 -22.31
N ARG A 66 3.18 14.72 -21.95
CA ARG A 66 1.79 14.87 -21.48
C ARG A 66 1.74 15.41 -20.04
N PRO A 67 0.65 16.08 -19.63
CA PRO A 67 0.45 16.50 -18.25
C PRO A 67 0.52 15.32 -17.28
N TYR A 68 1.19 15.50 -16.15
CA TYR A 68 1.31 14.51 -15.09
C TYR A 68 0.27 14.76 -13.99
N THR A 69 -0.57 13.76 -13.74
CA THR A 69 -1.69 13.87 -12.79
C THR A 69 -1.32 13.50 -11.36
N GLY A 70 -0.42 12.53 -11.18
CA GLY A 70 -0.08 11.98 -9.86
C GLY A 70 -1.04 10.90 -9.36
N HIS A 71 -1.89 10.37 -10.23
CA HIS A 71 -2.72 9.20 -9.93
C HIS A 71 -1.95 7.90 -10.20
N THR A 72 -2.28 6.87 -9.45
CA THR A 72 -1.80 5.49 -9.63
C THR A 72 -2.34 4.89 -10.93
N ALA A 73 -1.82 3.72 -11.32
CA ALA A 73 -2.34 2.97 -12.45
C ALA A 73 -3.81 2.53 -12.30
N SER A 74 -4.32 2.35 -11.08
CA SER A 74 -5.74 2.09 -10.79
C SER A 74 -6.60 3.37 -10.83
N GLY A 75 -5.98 4.56 -10.83
CA GLY A 75 -6.66 5.85 -10.83
C GLY A 75 -6.84 6.48 -9.45
N THR A 76 -6.43 5.79 -8.38
CA THR A 76 -6.46 6.32 -7.01
C THR A 76 -5.37 7.38 -6.79
N LYS A 77 -5.47 8.14 -5.70
CA LYS A 77 -4.35 8.96 -5.22
C LYS A 77 -3.47 8.09 -4.32
N PRO A 78 -2.15 8.05 -4.56
CA PRO A 78 -1.28 7.22 -3.75
C PRO A 78 -1.21 7.73 -2.31
N HIS A 79 -1.17 6.82 -1.34
CA HIS A 79 -1.19 7.16 0.09
C HIS A 79 -0.45 6.13 0.95
N GLU A 80 0.11 6.60 2.08
CA GLU A 80 0.67 5.72 3.13
C GLU A 80 -0.45 4.98 3.87
N PRO A 81 -0.16 3.79 4.45
CA PRO A 81 -1.12 3.08 5.27
C PRO A 81 -1.43 3.89 6.53
N THR A 82 -2.71 3.96 6.89
CA THR A 82 -3.15 4.65 8.11
C THR A 82 -3.75 3.63 9.08
N PRO A 83 -3.22 3.56 10.31
CA PRO A 83 -3.78 2.69 11.33
C PRO A 83 -5.19 3.18 11.73
N GLY A 84 -6.09 2.23 12.02
CA GLY A 84 -7.43 2.55 12.51
C GLY A 84 -7.45 2.90 14.01
N LEU A 85 -8.66 3.08 14.56
CA LEU A 85 -8.86 3.45 15.97
C LEU A 85 -8.26 2.42 16.94
N PHE A 86 -8.37 1.12 16.64
CA PHE A 86 -7.81 0.08 17.49
C PHE A 86 -6.44 -0.33 16.97
N SER A 87 -5.45 0.52 17.19
CA SER A 87 -4.07 0.31 16.76
C SER A 87 -3.08 0.65 17.87
N ILE A 88 -1.82 0.25 17.65
CA ILE A 88 -0.70 0.57 18.56
C ILE A 88 -0.61 2.10 18.76
N ASP A 89 -0.89 2.88 17.72
CA ASP A 89 -0.88 4.34 17.80
C ASP A 89 -1.91 4.87 18.82
N SER A 90 -3.10 4.29 18.88
CA SER A 90 -4.11 4.66 19.89
C SER A 90 -3.76 4.18 21.30
N LEU A 91 -2.95 3.12 21.43
CA LEU A 91 -2.42 2.69 22.73
C LEU A 91 -1.34 3.65 23.24
N ILE A 92 -0.52 4.20 22.35
CA ILE A 92 0.55 5.18 22.69
C ILE A 92 -0.05 6.56 22.95
N HIS A 93 -1.08 6.95 22.21
CA HIS A 93 -1.70 8.28 22.28
C HIS A 93 -3.18 8.23 22.71
N PRO A 94 -3.52 7.69 23.89
CA PRO A 94 -4.91 7.47 24.30
C PRO A 94 -5.72 8.77 24.44
N TRP A 95 -5.07 9.90 24.75
CA TRP A 95 -5.72 11.22 24.83
C TRP A 95 -6.26 11.71 23.48
N MET A 96 -5.80 11.15 22.36
CA MET A 96 -6.33 11.47 21.04
C MET A 96 -7.66 10.78 20.72
N ILE A 97 -8.07 9.75 21.49
CA ILE A 97 -9.27 8.97 21.22
C ILE A 97 -10.53 9.85 21.20
N PRO A 98 -10.81 10.72 22.21
CA PRO A 98 -11.98 11.60 22.15
C PRO A 98 -11.95 12.56 20.95
N ILE A 99 -10.76 13.09 20.61
CA ILE A 99 -10.59 14.00 19.48
C ILE A 99 -10.88 13.29 18.15
N ARG A 100 -10.34 12.07 17.96
CA ARG A 100 -10.57 11.26 16.75
C ARG A 100 -12.03 10.90 16.58
N ILE A 101 -12.71 10.53 17.66
CA ILE A 101 -14.13 10.17 17.62
C ILE A 101 -14.99 11.39 17.25
N ILE A 102 -14.73 12.55 17.85
CA ILE A 102 -15.58 13.74 17.69
C ILE A 102 -15.29 14.45 16.36
N PHE A 103 -14.03 14.65 16.00
CA PHE A 103 -13.66 15.51 14.87
C PHE A 103 -13.25 14.74 13.61
N PHE A 104 -12.89 13.46 13.72
CA PHE A 104 -12.34 12.66 12.61
C PHE A 104 -12.93 11.24 12.53
N PRO A 105 -14.27 11.07 12.49
CA PRO A 105 -14.90 9.75 12.48
C PRO A 105 -14.49 8.88 11.28
N TRP A 106 -14.01 9.47 10.19
CA TRP A 106 -13.50 8.73 9.03
C TRP A 106 -12.12 8.08 9.25
N LEU A 107 -11.40 8.41 10.33
CA LEU A 107 -10.13 7.76 10.73
C LEU A 107 -10.34 6.53 11.62
N LEU A 108 -11.60 6.14 11.87
CA LEU A 108 -11.90 4.97 12.68
C LEU A 108 -11.44 3.67 12.00
N LEU A 109 -11.59 3.60 10.68
CA LEU A 109 -11.22 2.43 9.88
C LEU A 109 -9.76 2.53 9.42
N SER A 110 -9.05 1.41 9.45
CA SER A 110 -7.71 1.34 8.86
C SER A 110 -7.80 1.50 7.35
N LYS A 111 -6.83 2.20 6.78
CA LYS A 111 -6.69 2.35 5.33
C LYS A 111 -5.39 1.71 4.89
N ASP A 112 -5.48 0.86 3.89
CA ASP A 112 -4.34 0.20 3.29
C ASP A 112 -3.49 1.24 2.54
N GLY A 113 -2.17 1.07 2.54
CA GLY A 113 -1.28 1.90 1.74
C GLY A 113 -1.23 1.48 0.27
N THR A 114 -0.86 2.40 -0.60
CA THR A 114 -0.65 2.12 -2.02
C THR A 114 0.63 1.31 -2.22
N ILE A 115 0.55 0.22 -2.99
CA ILE A 115 1.70 -0.59 -3.41
C ILE A 115 1.73 -0.64 -4.94
N ALA A 116 2.92 -0.50 -5.51
CA ALA A 116 3.17 -0.80 -6.91
C ALA A 116 3.70 -2.23 -7.06
N ALA A 117 3.09 -2.99 -7.96
CA ALA A 117 3.48 -4.38 -8.23
C ALA A 117 3.31 -4.73 -9.71
N ASP A 118 3.77 -5.91 -10.10
CA ASP A 118 3.48 -6.46 -11.42
C ASP A 118 2.09 -7.10 -11.45
N THR A 119 1.15 -6.46 -12.15
CA THR A 119 -0.25 -6.89 -12.20
C THR A 119 -0.50 -8.22 -12.89
N ILE A 120 0.50 -8.77 -13.58
CA ILE A 120 0.43 -10.15 -14.12
C ILE A 120 0.37 -11.17 -12.96
N TYR A 121 1.09 -10.90 -11.88
CA TYR A 121 1.17 -11.79 -10.70
C TYR A 121 0.27 -11.34 -9.56
N TYR A 122 0.14 -10.02 -9.37
CA TYR A 122 -0.66 -9.42 -8.31
C TYR A 122 -1.66 -8.44 -8.91
N PRO A 123 -2.88 -8.90 -9.25
CA PRO A 123 -3.94 -8.03 -9.76
C PRO A 123 -4.19 -6.82 -8.84
N PHE A 124 -4.79 -5.77 -9.38
CA PHE A 124 -5.20 -4.63 -8.57
C PHE A 124 -6.09 -5.08 -7.39
N ASP A 125 -6.01 -4.34 -6.29
CA ASP A 125 -6.66 -4.62 -5.01
C ASP A 125 -6.17 -5.88 -4.27
N THR A 126 -5.13 -6.56 -4.77
CA THR A 126 -4.45 -7.59 -3.98
C THR A 126 -3.89 -6.97 -2.70
N ARG A 127 -4.34 -7.47 -1.55
CA ARG A 127 -3.88 -6.99 -0.24
C ARG A 127 -2.61 -7.73 0.20
N LEU A 128 -1.68 -6.97 0.76
CA LEU A 128 -0.37 -7.43 1.18
C LEU A 128 -0.07 -6.84 2.57
N TYR A 129 0.55 -7.63 3.44
CA TYR A 129 1.14 -7.12 4.66
C TYR A 129 2.66 -7.14 4.53
N ILE A 130 3.26 -5.95 4.62
CA ILE A 130 4.69 -5.72 4.50
C ILE A 130 5.22 -5.33 5.88
N PRO A 131 6.07 -6.15 6.52
CA PRO A 131 6.64 -5.83 7.83
C PRO A 131 7.36 -4.47 7.82
N GLY A 132 6.98 -3.59 8.76
CA GLY A 132 7.52 -2.23 8.89
C GLY A 132 6.84 -1.16 8.02
N TYR A 133 6.07 -1.54 6.99
CA TYR A 133 5.21 -0.62 6.24
C TYR A 133 3.76 -0.72 6.71
N GLY A 134 3.22 -1.93 6.83
CA GLY A 134 1.85 -2.19 7.23
C GLY A 134 1.06 -2.91 6.12
N TYR A 135 -0.27 -2.80 6.20
CA TYR A 135 -1.17 -3.31 5.17
C TYR A 135 -1.18 -2.40 3.96
N GLY A 136 -1.11 -2.97 2.76
CA GLY A 136 -1.23 -2.23 1.53
C GLY A 136 -1.98 -2.99 0.44
N ALA A 137 -2.50 -2.26 -0.52
CA ALA A 137 -3.20 -2.78 -1.68
C ALA A 137 -2.43 -2.45 -2.96
N VAL A 138 -2.41 -3.40 -3.89
CA VAL A 138 -1.84 -3.15 -5.22
C VAL A 138 -2.75 -2.19 -5.98
N GLU A 139 -2.31 -0.94 -6.11
CA GLU A 139 -3.03 0.12 -6.80
C GLU A 139 -2.21 0.70 -7.97
N ASP A 140 -0.89 0.48 -7.97
CA ASP A 140 0.01 1.11 -8.92
C ASP A 140 0.89 0.11 -9.68
N ARG A 141 1.53 0.58 -10.75
CA ARG A 141 2.45 -0.20 -11.58
C ARG A 141 3.67 0.61 -11.97
N GLY A 142 4.85 0.07 -11.69
CA GLY A 142 6.11 0.64 -12.15
C GLY A 142 6.60 -0.01 -13.45
N GLY A 143 7.29 0.77 -14.28
CA GLY A 143 8.03 0.22 -15.43
C GLY A 143 9.16 -0.73 -15.00
N ALA A 144 9.86 -0.37 -13.92
CA ALA A 144 10.95 -1.15 -13.34
C ALA A 144 10.49 -2.22 -12.32
N ILE A 145 9.21 -2.21 -11.93
CA ILE A 145 8.65 -3.16 -10.96
C ILE A 145 8.06 -4.32 -11.75
N LYS A 146 8.86 -5.38 -11.90
CA LYS A 146 8.55 -6.56 -12.73
C LYS A 146 8.91 -7.85 -12.00
N GLY A 147 8.11 -8.88 -12.25
CA GLY A 147 8.28 -10.20 -11.65
C GLY A 147 7.53 -10.40 -10.34
N ILE A 148 7.61 -11.62 -9.83
CA ILE A 148 6.85 -12.08 -8.65
C ILE A 148 7.43 -11.61 -7.32
N ASP A 149 8.73 -11.33 -7.26
CA ASP A 149 9.42 -10.98 -6.01
C ASP A 149 9.72 -9.48 -5.89
N ARG A 150 9.00 -8.61 -6.62
CA ARG A 150 9.30 -7.17 -6.67
C ARG A 150 8.09 -6.31 -6.33
N LEU A 151 8.23 -5.49 -5.29
CA LEU A 151 7.22 -4.53 -4.85
C LEU A 151 7.83 -3.15 -4.62
N ASP A 152 7.00 -2.11 -4.72
CA ASP A 152 7.37 -0.75 -4.36
C ASP A 152 6.30 -0.14 -3.44
N ALA A 153 6.69 0.24 -2.23
CA ALA A 153 5.80 0.80 -1.22
C ALA A 153 5.76 2.33 -1.33
N PHE A 154 4.56 2.92 -1.34
CA PHE A 154 4.43 4.36 -1.47
C PHE A 154 4.67 5.08 -0.13
N TYR A 155 5.45 6.16 -0.17
CA TYR A 155 5.60 7.10 0.92
C TYR A 155 5.28 8.53 0.48
N ASN A 156 4.69 9.31 1.38
CA ASN A 156 4.33 10.70 1.16
C ASN A 156 5.55 11.62 1.03
N SER A 157 6.71 11.21 1.57
CA SER A 157 7.96 11.99 1.56
C SER A 157 9.09 11.21 0.91
N HIS A 158 9.89 11.90 0.08
CA HIS A 158 11.09 11.34 -0.53
C HIS A 158 12.09 10.85 0.52
N GLN A 159 12.30 11.63 1.59
CA GLN A 159 13.21 11.23 2.65
C GLN A 159 12.76 9.94 3.34
N LYS A 160 11.45 9.74 3.55
CA LYS A 160 10.92 8.49 4.10
C LYS A 160 11.17 7.31 3.17
N ALA A 161 10.98 7.49 1.86
CA ALA A 161 11.26 6.47 0.87
C ALA A 161 12.76 6.09 0.84
N LEU A 162 13.66 7.08 0.92
CA LEU A 162 15.10 6.85 1.03
C LEU A 162 15.48 6.12 2.32
N ASN A 163 14.89 6.52 3.46
CA ASN A 163 15.13 5.88 4.75
C ASN A 163 14.61 4.44 4.78
N TRP A 164 13.54 4.14 4.04
CA TRP A 164 13.11 2.76 3.81
C TRP A 164 14.16 1.99 3.01
N GLY A 165 14.62 2.55 1.90
CA GLY A 165 15.66 1.95 1.07
C GLY A 165 15.17 0.68 0.33
N ARG A 166 16.04 -0.32 0.22
CA ARG A 166 15.76 -1.58 -0.48
C ARG A 166 15.99 -2.74 0.48
N LYS A 167 14.97 -3.58 0.68
CA LYS A 167 15.04 -4.71 1.62
C LYS A 167 14.46 -5.97 0.99
N ARG A 168 15.03 -7.13 1.32
CA ARG A 168 14.39 -8.43 1.05
C ARG A 168 13.70 -8.91 2.31
N ILE A 169 12.37 -8.88 2.32
CA ILE A 169 11.53 -9.18 3.48
C ILE A 169 10.42 -10.15 3.12
N ASP A 170 9.94 -10.88 4.13
CA ASP A 170 8.84 -11.81 3.99
C ASP A 170 7.52 -11.04 4.00
N VAL A 171 6.86 -11.04 2.86
CA VAL A 171 5.58 -10.35 2.63
C VAL A 171 4.46 -11.38 2.68
N GLN A 172 3.42 -11.06 3.43
CA GLN A 172 2.23 -11.89 3.53
C GLN A 172 1.20 -11.42 2.51
N ILE A 173 0.77 -12.32 1.64
CA ILE A 173 -0.28 -12.07 0.65
C ILE A 173 -1.62 -12.47 1.25
N LEU A 174 -2.55 -11.51 1.28
CA LEU A 174 -3.90 -11.65 1.78
C LEU A 174 -4.80 -11.83 0.55
N LYS A 175 -5.32 -13.04 0.37
CA LYS A 175 -6.32 -13.35 -0.65
C LYS A 175 -7.72 -13.18 -0.08
#